data_AF-A0A258AIU9-F1
#
_entry.id   AF-A0A258AIU9-F1
#
_cell.length_a   1.000
_cell.length_b   1.000
_cell.length_c   1.000
_cell.angle_alpha   90.00
_cell.angle_beta   90.00
_cell.angle_gamma   90.00
#
_symmetry.space_group_name_H-M   'P 1'
#
loop_
_entity.id
_entity.type
_entity.pdbx_description
1 polymer ?
#
loop_
_entity_poly.entity_id
_entity_poly.type
_entity_poly.pdbx_seq_one_letter_code
_entity_poly.pdbx_strand_id
1 'polypeptide(L)'
;MMQQTVLLTCVRGPDGMPKYSSPKYIVRWLRRSILLSATDGKILTRPGEEGGGSFTGPSLDKDWTEWEIMVKDRVDDFVRDEDCIPGHFMDHVRNASQILGFKHPDLRIRAWWRGFHLRLVNLKHLHPETEEEMDKRLGDTLEGWKERGDAATER
;
A
#
# COMPACT_ATOMS: atom_id res chain seq x y z
N MET A 1 -15.11 -6.90 1.44
CA MET A 1 -15.17 -6.85 -0.02
C MET A 1 -14.55 -5.56 -0.56
N MET A 2 -15.03 -4.36 -0.24
CA MET A 2 -14.42 -3.05 -0.54
C MET A 2 -12.99 -2.88 -0.03
N GLN A 3 -12.63 -3.25 1.21
CA GLN A 3 -11.22 -3.23 1.65
C GLN A 3 -10.34 -4.16 0.79
N GLN A 4 -10.84 -5.36 0.46
CA GLN A 4 -10.14 -6.28 -0.45
C GLN A 4 -10.01 -5.67 -1.85
N THR A 5 -11.07 -5.02 -2.36
CA THR A 5 -11.04 -4.32 -3.64
C THR A 5 -9.99 -3.22 -3.63
N VAL A 6 -9.89 -2.40 -2.56
CA VAL A 6 -8.85 -1.37 -2.43
C VAL A 6 -7.45 -1.98 -2.49
N LEU A 7 -7.23 -3.09 -1.81
CA LEU A 7 -5.95 -3.79 -1.87
C LEU A 7 -5.66 -4.31 -3.29
N LEU A 8 -6.64 -4.93 -3.94
CA LEU A 8 -6.50 -5.48 -5.30
C LEU A 8 -6.33 -4.41 -6.38
N THR A 9 -7.00 -3.25 -6.27
CA THR A 9 -6.82 -2.17 -7.25
C THR A 9 -5.42 -1.56 -7.16
N CYS A 10 -4.87 -1.48 -5.95
CA CYS A 10 -3.53 -0.93 -5.72
C CYS A 10 -2.41 -1.85 -6.25
N VAL A 11 -2.67 -3.16 -6.42
CA VAL A 11 -1.70 -4.14 -6.94
C VAL A 11 -1.17 -3.77 -8.33
N ARG A 12 -1.93 -3.11 -9.20
CA ARG A 12 -1.47 -2.79 -10.57
C ARG A 12 -0.26 -1.83 -10.57
N GLY A 13 -0.21 -0.90 -9.61
CA GLY A 13 0.73 0.21 -9.62
C GLY A 13 0.32 1.34 -10.57
N PRO A 14 1.05 2.47 -10.59
CA PRO A 14 0.71 3.60 -11.45
C PRO A 14 1.14 3.30 -12.89
N ASP A 15 0.27 3.64 -13.84
CA ASP A 15 0.56 3.63 -15.27
C ASP A 15 1.46 4.84 -15.64
N GLY A 16 2.25 4.71 -16.70
CA GLY A 16 3.15 5.78 -17.17
C GLY A 16 4.45 5.98 -16.39
N MET A 17 4.61 5.34 -15.22
CA MET A 17 5.82 5.47 -14.41
C MET A 17 6.95 4.53 -14.86
N PRO A 18 8.24 4.96 -14.79
CA PRO A 18 9.39 4.12 -15.10
C PRO A 18 9.43 2.82 -14.29
N LYS A 19 10.04 1.76 -14.85
CA LYS A 19 10.10 0.43 -14.22
C LYS A 19 10.79 0.41 -12.86
N TYR A 20 11.74 1.31 -12.63
CA TYR A 20 12.57 1.39 -11.43
C TYR A 20 12.36 2.69 -10.64
N SER A 21 11.17 3.31 -10.75
CA SER A 21 10.80 4.47 -9.95
C SER A 21 10.39 4.07 -8.53
N SER A 22 10.43 5.03 -7.60
CA SER A 22 10.06 4.85 -6.19
C SER A 22 8.68 4.18 -5.99
N PRO A 23 7.57 4.54 -6.69
CA PRO A 23 6.30 3.84 -6.52
C PRO A 23 6.33 2.36 -6.93
N LYS A 24 7.18 1.95 -7.88
CA LYS A 24 7.27 0.53 -8.25
C LYS A 24 7.87 -0.30 -7.12
N TYR A 25 8.83 0.21 -6.36
CA TYR A 25 9.39 -0.49 -5.20
C TYR A 25 8.38 -0.59 -4.06
N ILE A 26 7.62 0.46 -3.77
CA ILE A 26 6.54 0.40 -2.76
C ILE A 26 5.45 -0.60 -3.16
N VAL A 27 5.05 -0.62 -4.44
CA VAL A 27 4.02 -1.55 -4.94
C VAL A 27 4.50 -3.00 -4.90
N ARG A 28 5.79 -3.28 -5.16
CA ARG A 28 6.33 -4.64 -4.98
C ARG A 28 6.20 -5.10 -3.54
N TRP A 29 6.48 -4.22 -2.58
CA TRP A 29 6.33 -4.53 -1.17
C TRP A 29 4.87 -4.73 -0.77
N LEU A 30 3.96 -3.90 -1.32
CA LEU A 30 2.52 -4.09 -1.17
C LEU A 30 2.08 -5.48 -1.64
N ARG A 31 2.49 -5.88 -2.84
CA ARG A 31 2.16 -7.19 -3.42
C ARG A 31 2.68 -8.33 -2.56
N ARG A 32 3.93 -8.24 -2.08
CA ARG A 32 4.52 -9.23 -1.17
C ARG A 32 3.76 -9.35 0.16
N SER A 33 3.13 -8.27 0.61
CA SER A 33 2.35 -8.24 1.85
C SER A 33 0.96 -8.88 1.72
N ILE A 34 0.43 -9.06 0.51
CA ILE A 34 -0.97 -9.53 0.32
C ILE A 34 -1.12 -10.69 -0.66
N LEU A 35 -0.08 -11.02 -1.43
CA LEU A 35 -0.11 -12.06 -2.46
C LEU A 35 0.94 -13.14 -2.17
N LEU A 36 0.59 -14.37 -2.55
CA LEU A 36 1.54 -15.45 -2.73
C LEU A 36 2.37 -15.19 -3.99
N SER A 37 3.67 -15.45 -3.92
CA SER A 37 4.51 -15.44 -5.10
C SER A 37 4.06 -16.55 -6.05
N ALA A 38 3.59 -16.18 -7.23
CA ALA A 38 3.14 -17.15 -8.24
C ALA A 38 4.28 -18.02 -8.77
N THR A 39 5.50 -17.47 -8.87
CA THR A 39 6.67 -18.19 -9.36
C THR A 39 7.25 -19.16 -8.33
N ASP A 40 7.12 -18.83 -7.05
CA ASP A 40 7.78 -19.58 -5.96
C ASP A 40 6.79 -20.40 -5.11
N GLY A 41 5.48 -20.17 -5.26
CA GLY A 41 4.44 -20.83 -4.48
C GLY A 41 4.47 -20.51 -2.97
N LYS A 42 5.13 -19.42 -2.57
CA LYS A 42 5.33 -19.04 -1.15
C LYS A 42 5.05 -17.58 -0.86
N ILE A 43 4.82 -17.27 0.42
CA ILE A 43 4.79 -15.90 0.94
C ILE A 43 6.23 -15.40 1.04
N LEU A 44 6.49 -14.18 0.55
CA LEU A 44 7.78 -13.51 0.67
C LEU A 44 7.65 -12.42 1.74
N THR A 45 8.04 -12.73 2.98
CA THR A 45 7.76 -11.87 4.14
C THR A 45 8.79 -10.76 4.33
N ARG A 46 9.86 -10.74 3.51
CA ARG A 46 10.88 -9.69 3.56
C ARG A 46 10.98 -8.96 2.21
N PRO A 47 11.18 -7.63 2.23
CA PRO A 47 11.20 -6.82 1.02
C PRO A 47 12.40 -7.11 0.12
N GLY A 48 13.53 -7.55 0.69
CA GLY A 48 14.73 -7.90 -0.07
C GLY A 48 14.85 -9.38 -0.44
N GLU A 49 13.94 -10.24 0.04
CA GLU A 49 14.01 -11.69 -0.22
C GLU A 49 13.97 -12.00 -1.72
N GLU A 50 14.87 -12.85 -2.20
CA GLU A 50 14.92 -13.25 -3.59
C GLU A 50 13.63 -14.00 -4.04
N GLY A 51 13.34 -13.96 -5.34
CA GLY A 51 12.13 -14.53 -5.93
C GLY A 51 11.06 -13.49 -6.28
N GLY A 52 9.88 -13.96 -6.66
CA GLY A 52 8.71 -13.15 -7.02
C GLY A 52 8.70 -12.55 -8.43
N GLY A 53 9.71 -12.89 -9.24
CA GLY A 53 9.84 -12.39 -10.61
C GLY A 53 9.78 -10.86 -10.70
N SER A 54 9.23 -10.33 -11.79
CA SER A 54 9.08 -8.87 -11.95
C SER A 54 7.90 -8.28 -11.16
N PHE A 55 6.96 -9.12 -10.72
CA PHE A 55 5.69 -8.67 -10.15
C PHE A 55 5.74 -8.55 -8.63
N THR A 56 6.09 -9.62 -7.93
CA THR A 56 6.39 -9.67 -6.49
C THR A 56 7.89 -9.67 -6.24
N GLY A 57 8.70 -9.14 -7.15
CA GLY A 57 10.16 -9.06 -7.03
C GLY A 57 10.63 -8.24 -5.83
N PRO A 58 11.94 -8.24 -5.54
CA PRO A 58 12.49 -7.50 -4.41
C PRO A 58 12.18 -5.99 -4.52
N SER A 59 11.88 -5.43 -3.35
CA SER A 59 11.68 -3.99 -3.13
C SER A 59 12.96 -3.30 -2.64
N LEU A 60 13.93 -4.10 -2.19
CA LEU A 60 15.29 -3.71 -1.83
C LEU A 60 16.29 -4.52 -2.64
N ASP A 61 17.49 -3.97 -2.84
CA ASP A 61 18.54 -4.63 -3.62
C ASP A 61 19.17 -5.81 -2.89
N LYS A 62 19.00 -5.89 -1.56
CA LYS A 62 19.52 -6.95 -0.69
C LYS A 62 18.54 -7.23 0.44
N ASP A 63 18.56 -8.47 0.91
CA ASP A 63 17.77 -8.95 2.03
C ASP A 63 18.48 -8.68 3.36
N TRP A 64 18.03 -7.67 4.08
CA TRP A 64 18.64 -7.23 5.33
C TRP A 64 17.76 -7.62 6.53
N THR A 65 18.40 -7.98 7.64
CA THR A 65 17.70 -8.26 8.90
C THR A 65 16.95 -7.03 9.42
N GLU A 66 17.49 -5.82 9.20
CA GLU A 66 16.93 -4.51 9.61
C GLU A 66 16.34 -3.76 8.41
N TRP A 67 15.58 -4.48 7.57
CA TRP A 67 15.06 -3.93 6.32
C TRP A 67 14.18 -2.68 6.51
N GLU A 68 13.57 -2.46 7.67
CA GLU A 68 12.71 -1.31 7.95
C GLU A 68 13.43 0.01 7.73
N ILE A 69 14.73 0.07 8.08
CA ILE A 69 15.59 1.24 7.87
C ILE A 69 15.80 1.46 6.36
N MET A 70 16.07 0.40 5.61
CA MET A 70 16.33 0.52 4.17
C MET A 70 15.06 0.82 3.37
N VAL A 71 13.90 0.29 3.79
CA VAL A 71 12.63 0.67 3.17
C VAL A 71 12.25 2.10 3.55
N LYS A 72 12.70 2.64 4.69
CA LYS A 72 12.54 4.07 4.99
C LYS A 72 13.15 4.95 3.90
N ASP A 73 14.32 4.60 3.36
CA ASP A 73 14.94 5.37 2.27
C ASP A 73 14.08 5.30 0.99
N ARG A 74 13.52 4.13 0.67
CA ARG A 74 12.56 3.98 -0.45
C ARG A 74 11.28 4.79 -0.22
N VAL A 75 10.83 4.92 1.03
CA VAL A 75 9.70 5.78 1.38
C VAL A 75 10.08 7.26 1.25
N ASP A 76 11.29 7.66 1.65
CA ASP A 76 11.76 9.03 1.49
C ASP A 76 11.77 9.42 0.00
N ASP A 77 12.27 8.53 -0.87
CA ASP A 77 12.22 8.72 -2.32
C ASP A 77 10.78 8.82 -2.82
N PHE A 78 9.89 7.92 -2.40
CA PHE A 78 8.47 7.94 -2.77
C PHE A 78 7.78 9.25 -2.37
N VAL A 79 8.07 9.76 -1.18
CA VAL A 79 7.51 11.01 -0.66
C VAL A 79 8.05 12.22 -1.42
N ARG A 80 9.34 12.21 -1.80
CA ARG A 80 9.92 13.30 -2.63
C ARG A 80 9.37 13.31 -4.05
N ASP A 81 9.05 12.14 -4.60
CA ASP A 81 8.52 11.99 -5.95
C ASP A 81 7.01 12.24 -6.04
N GLU A 82 6.34 12.65 -4.95
CA GLU A 82 4.88 12.65 -4.85
C GLU A 82 4.17 13.40 -6.00
N ASP A 83 4.66 14.58 -6.36
CA ASP A 83 4.11 15.38 -7.47
C ASP A 83 4.23 14.70 -8.85
N CYS A 84 5.13 13.71 -8.98
CA CYS A 84 5.29 12.92 -10.20
C CYS A 84 4.35 11.70 -10.23
N ILE A 85 3.63 11.41 -9.15
CA ILE A 85 2.79 10.21 -9.04
C ILE A 85 1.33 10.57 -9.35
N PRO A 86 0.62 9.78 -10.18
CA PRO A 86 -0.81 10.02 -10.43
C PRO A 86 -1.62 10.08 -9.13
N GLY A 87 -2.35 11.17 -8.91
CA GLY A 87 -3.05 11.42 -7.64
C GLY A 87 -4.03 10.32 -7.25
N HIS A 88 -4.78 9.78 -8.21
CA HIS A 88 -5.70 8.66 -7.94
C HIS A 88 -4.97 7.39 -7.47
N PHE A 89 -3.78 7.12 -7.99
CA PHE A 89 -2.95 6.03 -7.50
C PHE A 89 -2.42 6.31 -6.09
N MET A 90 -2.03 7.56 -5.78
CA MET A 90 -1.64 7.95 -4.42
C MET A 90 -2.76 7.70 -3.41
N ASP A 91 -4.02 8.00 -3.75
CA ASP A 91 -5.17 7.70 -2.90
C ASP A 91 -5.34 6.20 -2.66
N HIS A 92 -5.17 5.37 -3.70
CA HIS A 92 -5.18 3.91 -3.56
C HIS A 92 -4.07 3.42 -2.62
N VAL A 93 -2.85 3.92 -2.77
CA VAL A 93 -1.72 3.53 -1.92
C VAL A 93 -1.94 3.95 -0.46
N ARG A 94 -2.44 5.17 -0.23
CA ARG A 94 -2.76 5.66 1.13
C ARG A 94 -3.82 4.79 1.80
N ASN A 95 -4.89 4.44 1.09
CA ASN A 95 -5.95 3.59 1.64
C ASN A 95 -5.44 2.15 1.87
N ALA A 96 -4.67 1.59 0.94
CA ALA A 96 -4.09 0.26 1.07
C ALA A 96 -3.10 0.18 2.24
N SER A 97 -2.25 1.19 2.42
CA SER A 97 -1.30 1.24 3.53
C SER A 97 -1.99 1.32 4.89
N GLN A 98 -3.13 2.03 4.96
CA GLN A 98 -3.96 2.07 6.16
C GLN A 98 -4.53 0.70 6.52
N ILE A 99 -5.13 0.02 5.55
CA ILE A 99 -5.70 -1.32 5.74
C ILE A 99 -4.62 -2.27 6.24
N LEU A 100 -3.44 -2.28 5.62
CA LEU A 100 -2.33 -3.12 6.07
C LEU A 100 -1.81 -2.71 7.44
N GLY A 101 -1.77 -1.41 7.73
CA GLY A 101 -1.35 -0.84 9.01
C GLY A 101 -2.26 -1.22 10.19
N PHE A 102 -3.52 -1.56 9.93
CA PHE A 102 -4.45 -2.07 10.95
C PHE A 102 -4.57 -3.60 10.93
N LYS A 103 -4.72 -4.20 9.74
CA LYS A 103 -5.26 -5.56 9.59
C LYS A 103 -4.23 -6.62 9.21
N HIS A 104 -2.99 -6.27 8.84
CA HIS A 104 -2.02 -7.29 8.39
C HIS A 104 -1.70 -8.30 9.50
N PRO A 105 -1.70 -9.63 9.27
CA PRO A 105 -1.54 -10.62 10.33
C PRO A 105 -0.15 -10.63 10.98
N ASP A 106 0.90 -10.36 10.21
CA ASP A 106 2.25 -10.16 10.74
C ASP A 106 2.38 -8.75 11.35
N LEU A 107 2.74 -8.68 12.63
CA LEU A 107 2.83 -7.44 13.40
C LEU A 107 3.95 -6.51 12.94
N ARG A 108 5.06 -7.07 12.42
CA ARG A 108 6.20 -6.30 11.92
C ARG A 108 5.83 -5.59 10.63
N ILE A 109 5.20 -6.33 9.71
CA ILE A 109 4.67 -5.77 8.46
C ILE A 109 3.56 -4.75 8.74
N ARG A 110 2.66 -5.06 9.69
CA ARG A 110 1.61 -4.14 10.15
C ARG A 110 2.19 -2.83 10.66
N ALA A 111 3.14 -2.88 11.59
CA ALA A 111 3.78 -1.69 12.16
C ALA A 111 4.46 -0.83 11.08
N TRP A 112 5.12 -1.48 10.12
CA TRP A 112 5.75 -0.80 9.00
C TRP A 112 4.73 -0.06 8.12
N TRP A 113 3.66 -0.74 7.69
CA TRP A 113 2.60 -0.11 6.87
C TRP A 113 1.88 1.01 7.61
N ARG A 114 1.68 0.88 8.92
CA ARG A 114 1.14 1.95 9.76
C ARG A 114 2.05 3.18 9.76
N GLY A 115 3.36 2.99 9.93
CA GLY A 115 4.34 4.07 9.84
C GLY A 115 4.33 4.75 8.47
N PHE A 116 4.30 3.97 7.39
CA PHE A 116 4.20 4.50 6.03
C PHE A 116 2.89 5.29 5.81
N HIS A 117 1.75 4.77 6.26
CA HIS A 117 0.46 5.45 6.16
C HIS A 117 0.47 6.82 6.84
N LEU A 118 0.97 6.90 8.09
CA LEU A 118 1.06 8.16 8.82
C LEU A 118 1.91 9.21 8.10
N ARG A 119 2.98 8.78 7.43
CA ARG A 119 3.78 9.70 6.59
C ARG A 119 2.99 10.26 5.42
N LEU A 120 2.19 9.44 4.74
CA LEU A 120 1.35 9.91 3.62
C LEU A 120 0.24 10.86 4.08
N VAL A 121 -0.37 10.56 5.24
CA VAL A 121 -1.37 11.44 5.87
C VAL A 121 -0.75 12.80 6.20
N ASN A 122 0.42 12.81 6.83
CA ASN A 122 1.14 14.04 7.17
C ASN A 122 1.56 14.83 5.91
N LEU A 123 2.07 14.12 4.88
CA LEU A 123 2.44 14.73 3.60
C LEU A 123 1.26 15.45 2.95
N LYS A 124 0.05 14.90 3.07
CA LYS A 124 -1.19 15.47 2.52
C LYS A 124 -1.94 16.38 3.47
N HIS A 125 -1.39 16.65 4.67
CA HIS A 125 -2.04 17.44 5.71
C HIS A 125 -3.44 16.94 6.09
N LEU A 126 -3.62 15.61 6.08
CA LEU A 126 -4.88 14.95 6.42
C LEU A 126 -4.92 14.57 7.91
N HIS A 127 -6.11 14.21 8.39
CA HIS A 127 -6.28 13.60 9.71
C HIS A 127 -6.02 12.08 9.65
N PRO A 128 -5.19 11.51 10.55
CA PRO A 128 -5.02 10.06 10.64
C PRO A 128 -6.25 9.42 11.30
N GLU A 129 -7.05 8.71 10.51
CA GLU A 129 -8.26 8.06 11.00
C GLU A 129 -7.95 6.88 11.94
N THR A 130 -8.90 6.58 12.82
CA THR A 130 -8.89 5.34 13.62
C THR A 130 -9.22 4.11 12.77
N GLU A 131 -9.08 2.93 13.36
CA GLU A 131 -9.48 1.67 12.71
C GLU A 131 -10.98 1.65 12.44
N GLU A 132 -11.78 2.12 13.38
CA GLU A 132 -13.24 2.19 13.27
C GLU A 132 -13.68 3.19 12.20
N GLU A 133 -13.01 4.34 12.09
CA GLU A 133 -13.26 5.33 11.05
C GLU A 133 -12.90 4.79 9.65
N MET A 134 -11.76 4.10 9.53
CA MET A 134 -11.38 3.41 8.30
C MET A 134 -12.39 2.30 7.95
N ASP A 135 -12.77 1.46 8.91
CA ASP A 135 -13.74 0.38 8.72
C ASP A 135 -15.10 0.94 8.34
N LYS A 136 -15.49 2.08 8.92
CA LYS A 136 -16.67 2.82 8.49
C LYS A 136 -16.49 3.22 7.03
N ARG A 137 -15.43 3.98 6.68
CA ARG A 137 -15.17 4.58 5.35
C ARG A 137 -15.00 3.57 4.22
N LEU A 138 -14.26 2.50 4.47
CA LEU A 138 -13.91 1.45 3.51
C LEU A 138 -14.69 0.16 3.75
N GLY A 139 -15.75 0.22 4.56
CA GLY A 139 -16.63 -0.89 4.89
C GLY A 139 -17.48 -1.36 3.73
N ASP A 140 -18.08 -2.54 3.90
CA ASP A 140 -18.70 -3.32 2.83
C ASP A 140 -20.23 -3.28 2.81
N THR A 141 -20.85 -2.39 3.58
CA THR A 141 -22.31 -2.31 3.63
C THR A 141 -22.83 -1.38 2.56
N LEU A 142 -23.92 -1.77 1.90
CA LEU A 142 -24.59 -0.93 0.91
C LEU A 142 -25.05 0.38 1.57
N GLU A 143 -25.56 0.28 2.79
CA GLU A 143 -25.96 1.40 3.63
C GLU A 143 -24.78 2.35 3.86
N GLY A 144 -23.63 1.82 4.29
CA GLY A 144 -22.44 2.63 4.55
C GLY A 144 -21.85 3.27 3.29
N TRP A 145 -21.94 2.59 2.14
CA TRP A 145 -21.57 3.16 0.85
C TRP A 145 -22.49 4.33 0.46
N LYS A 146 -23.82 4.17 0.59
CA LYS A 146 -24.79 5.23 0.29
C LYS A 146 -24.66 6.44 1.21
N GLU A 147 -24.43 6.22 2.51
CA GLU A 147 -24.28 7.30 3.50
C GLU A 147 -23.17 8.30 3.18
N ARG A 148 -22.17 7.90 2.39
CA ARG A 148 -21.00 8.73 2.04
C ARG A 148 -20.80 8.94 0.55
N GLY A 149 -21.72 8.43 -0.28
CA GLY A 149 -21.68 8.66 -1.71
C GLY A 149 -21.87 10.15 -1.99
N ASP A 150 -21.13 10.69 -2.96
CA ASP A 150 -21.44 11.99 -3.49
C ASP A 150 -22.74 11.87 -4.30
N ALA A 151 -23.66 12.83 -4.17
CA ALA A 151 -24.94 12.82 -4.89
C ALA A 151 -24.77 12.70 -6.41
N ALA A 152 -23.64 13.19 -6.97
CA ALA A 152 -23.32 13.04 -8.39
C ALA A 152 -22.97 11.60 -8.81
N THR A 153 -22.74 10.70 -7.86
CA THR A 153 -22.39 9.29 -8.08
C THR A 153 -23.53 8.32 -7.79
N GLU A 154 -24.67 8.83 -7.30
CA GLU A 154 -25.89 8.04 -7.12
C GLU A 154 -26.43 7.62 -8.49
N ARG A 155 -26.60 6.32 -8.71
CA ARG A 155 -27.22 5.73 -9.91
C ARG A 155 -28.53 5.06 -9.56
#